data_AF-Q4UB29-F1
#
_entry.id   AF-Q4UB29-F1
#
_cell.length_a   1.000
_cell.length_b   1.000
_cell.length_c   1.000
_cell.angle_alpha   90.00
_cell.angle_beta   90.00
_cell.angle_gamma   90.00
#
_symmetry.space_group_name_H-M   'P 1'
#
loop_
_entity.id
_entity.type
_entity.pdbx_description
1 polymer ?
#
loop_
_entity_poly.entity_id
_entity_poly.type
_entity_poly.pdbx_seq_one_letter_code
_entity_poly.pdbx_strand_id
1 'polypeptide(L)'
;MFNGIRISIRRLAGGAAKPHWGEPPKHRWQPFLLDRTHYGEHPTYNGFVLLLRYLRPRIEKVLSSTFSTLSSLSLSLYNPVKRLVLKHNPDIRYDLGNMLMLGTADDLNEQGFWNSMSEDKKEREKYFEKEQDRLNKLWERALEKATVSESFEDLCSFVVPKSYEVPTGVVPPILYFNFYFNIGLGRFNMIQYGKDNEDSHTFDTPSHEQPLRSLALNFTYNNLSGDWGDYINRQDNKGPLMRPSRQMFTDIFIPGTK
;
A
#
# COMPACT_ATOMS: atom_id res chain seq x y z
N MET A 1 51.33 42.08 -11.74
CA MET A 1 50.98 43.51 -11.92
C MET A 1 49.83 43.58 -12.93
N PHE A 2 48.58 43.54 -12.47
CA PHE A 2 47.40 43.69 -13.33
C PHE A 2 46.76 45.05 -13.02
N ASN A 3 46.98 46.02 -13.92
CA ASN A 3 46.33 47.32 -13.85
C ASN A 3 44.86 47.15 -14.28
N GLY A 4 43.98 46.96 -13.31
CA GLY A 4 42.53 46.94 -13.54
C GLY A 4 42.03 48.32 -13.96
N ILE A 5 41.59 48.44 -15.21
CA ILE A 5 40.92 49.63 -15.73
C ILE A 5 39.64 49.86 -14.92
N ARG A 6 39.58 50.96 -14.16
CA ARG A 6 38.34 51.41 -13.51
C ARG A 6 37.40 51.99 -14.59
N ILE A 7 36.41 51.20 -15.00
CA ILE A 7 35.30 51.70 -15.81
C ILE A 7 34.34 52.45 -14.89
N SER A 8 34.39 53.79 -14.92
CA SER A 8 33.40 54.63 -14.26
C SER A 8 32.13 54.70 -15.12
N ILE A 9 31.04 54.09 -14.67
CA ILE A 9 29.73 54.27 -15.30
C ILE A 9 29.31 55.74 -15.10
N ARG A 10 29.19 56.51 -16.19
CA ARG A 10 28.57 57.83 -16.16
C ARG A 10 27.08 57.66 -15.84
N ARG A 11 26.69 57.91 -14.60
CA ARG A 11 25.28 58.11 -14.26
C ARG A 11 24.87 59.48 -14.82
N LEU A 12 24.09 59.50 -15.89
CA LEU A 12 23.40 60.69 -16.37
C LEU A 12 22.29 61.03 -15.36
N ALA A 13 22.63 61.75 -14.30
CA ALA A 13 21.66 62.32 -13.38
C ALA A 13 21.28 63.72 -13.88
N GLY A 14 20.09 63.84 -14.47
CA GLY A 14 19.55 65.10 -14.95
C GLY A 14 18.49 64.86 -16.01
N GLY A 15 17.22 64.86 -15.62
CA GLY A 15 16.10 64.85 -16.55
C GLY A 15 15.97 66.19 -17.30
N ALA A 16 14.76 66.53 -17.76
CA ALA A 16 14.49 67.77 -18.51
C ALA A 16 14.80 69.08 -17.76
N ALA A 17 15.05 69.03 -16.44
CA ALA A 17 15.46 70.17 -15.63
C ALA A 17 16.95 70.49 -15.82
N LYS A 18 17.24 71.69 -16.33
CA LYS A 18 18.59 72.21 -16.55
C LYS A 18 18.86 73.39 -15.60
N PRO A 19 20.13 73.66 -15.25
CA PRO A 19 20.46 74.84 -14.46
C PRO A 19 20.03 76.13 -15.18
N HIS A 20 19.44 77.07 -14.45
CA HIS A 20 19.05 78.39 -14.95
C HIS A 20 19.35 79.47 -13.92
N TRP A 21 19.49 80.72 -14.36
CA TRP A 21 19.99 81.82 -13.53
C TRP A 21 18.93 82.48 -12.62
N GLY A 22 17.63 82.33 -12.90
CA GLY A 22 16.56 82.92 -12.09
C GLY A 22 16.02 81.97 -11.02
N GLU A 23 15.93 82.38 -9.76
CA GLU A 23 15.42 81.52 -8.69
C GLU A 23 13.90 81.69 -8.47
N PRO A 24 13.07 80.63 -8.57
CA PRO A 24 11.65 80.72 -8.25
C PRO A 24 11.43 81.06 -6.76
N PRO A 25 10.34 81.77 -6.40
CA PRO A 25 10.08 82.19 -5.02
C PRO A 25 10.07 81.05 -3.98
N LYS A 26 9.76 79.81 -4.40
CA LYS A 26 9.72 78.62 -3.56
C LYS A 26 11.09 78.13 -3.10
N HIS A 27 12.15 78.46 -3.81
CA HIS A 27 13.51 77.95 -3.56
C HIS A 27 14.46 79.02 -3.01
N ARG A 28 13.97 80.26 -2.83
CA ARG A 28 14.72 81.42 -2.35
C ARG A 28 15.47 81.19 -1.03
N TRP A 29 15.01 80.27 -0.21
CA TRP A 29 15.54 79.98 1.13
C TRP A 29 16.17 78.58 1.25
N GLN A 30 16.38 77.87 0.13
CA GLN A 30 17.05 76.56 0.09
C GLN A 30 18.58 76.71 0.09
N PRO A 31 19.37 75.69 0.50
CA PRO A 31 18.97 74.30 0.80
C PRO A 31 18.57 74.04 2.26
N PHE A 32 17.44 73.36 2.46
CA PHE A 32 17.00 72.85 3.78
C PHE A 32 17.29 71.35 3.97
N LEU A 33 17.49 70.62 2.88
CA LEU A 33 17.71 69.17 2.89
C LEU A 33 19.17 68.86 2.60
N LEU A 34 19.70 67.86 3.32
CA LEU A 34 21.04 67.34 3.11
C LEU A 34 21.04 66.37 1.94
N ASP A 35 22.13 66.33 1.18
CA ASP A 35 22.31 65.43 0.03
C ASP A 35 22.00 63.96 0.34
N ARG A 36 22.32 63.47 1.56
CA ARG A 36 22.00 62.10 2.00
C ARG A 36 20.51 61.75 2.02
N THR A 37 19.64 62.76 2.04
CA THR A 37 18.17 62.57 2.01
C THR A 37 17.63 62.42 0.60
N HIS A 38 18.43 62.80 -0.40
CA HIS A 38 18.08 62.74 -1.81
C HIS A 38 18.82 61.61 -2.55
N TYR A 39 20.10 61.39 -2.24
CA TYR A 39 20.89 60.31 -2.83
C TYR A 39 20.74 59.00 -2.06
N GLY A 40 20.61 57.90 -2.79
CA GLY A 40 20.59 56.55 -2.23
C GLY A 40 21.95 56.11 -1.66
N GLU A 41 21.92 55.04 -0.87
CA GLU A 41 23.12 54.48 -0.21
C GLU A 41 24.13 53.87 -1.21
N HIS A 42 25.33 53.57 -0.71
CA HIS A 42 26.37 52.93 -1.51
C HIS A 42 25.90 51.54 -2.00
N PRO A 43 26.03 51.22 -3.32
CA PRO A 43 25.44 50.01 -3.90
C PRO A 43 25.96 48.70 -3.29
N THR A 44 27.20 48.69 -2.81
CA THR A 44 27.85 47.49 -2.24
C THR A 44 27.98 47.50 -0.71
N TYR A 45 27.91 48.69 -0.11
CA TYR A 45 28.17 48.92 1.32
C TYR A 45 27.01 49.71 1.91
N ASN A 46 25.82 49.17 1.76
CA ASN A 46 24.62 49.74 2.32
C ASN A 46 24.56 49.45 3.84
N GLY A 47 23.75 50.22 4.57
CA GLY A 47 23.64 50.11 6.02
C GLY A 47 23.18 48.71 6.45
N PHE A 48 22.29 48.09 5.68
CA PHE A 48 21.75 46.76 5.97
C PHE A 48 22.80 45.64 5.89
N VAL A 49 23.62 45.62 4.84
CA VAL A 49 24.68 44.61 4.66
C VAL A 49 25.75 44.76 5.74
N LEU A 50 26.12 45.98 6.10
CA LEU A 50 27.06 46.22 7.19
C LEU A 50 26.48 45.79 8.54
N LEU A 51 25.20 46.06 8.79
CA LEU A 51 24.48 45.58 9.97
C LEU A 51 24.46 44.05 10.05
N LEU A 52 24.12 43.35 8.95
CA LEU A 52 24.12 41.90 8.91
C LEU A 52 25.51 41.31 9.18
N ARG A 53 26.58 41.93 8.65
CA ARG A 53 27.96 41.49 8.92
C ARG A 53 28.33 41.66 10.39
N TYR A 54 27.88 42.74 11.03
CA TYR A 54 28.08 42.96 12.46
C TYR A 54 27.30 41.96 13.32
N LEU A 55 26.05 41.63 12.95
CA LEU A 55 25.20 40.71 13.70
C LEU A 55 25.55 39.23 13.48
N ARG A 56 26.17 38.90 12.34
CA ARG A 56 26.53 37.53 11.94
C ARG A 56 27.11 36.66 13.06
N PRO A 57 28.19 37.03 13.79
CA PRO A 57 28.75 36.16 14.82
C PRO A 57 27.80 35.88 15.97
N ARG A 58 26.90 36.82 16.31
CA ARG A 58 25.88 36.62 17.35
C ARG A 58 24.81 35.65 16.87
N ILE A 59 24.35 35.80 15.63
CA ILE A 59 23.35 34.93 15.01
C ILE A 59 23.89 33.50 14.88
N GLU A 60 25.12 33.34 14.39
CA GLU A 60 25.78 32.03 14.25
C GLU A 60 25.90 31.31 15.60
N LYS A 61 26.26 32.04 16.66
CA LYS A 61 26.31 31.46 18.02
C LYS A 61 24.95 30.97 18.48
N VAL A 62 23.89 31.78 18.34
CA VAL A 62 22.54 31.40 18.75
C VAL A 62 22.05 30.19 17.95
N LEU A 63 22.20 30.21 16.62
CA LEU A 63 21.77 29.11 15.76
C LEU A 63 22.54 27.82 16.05
N SER A 64 23.86 27.90 16.21
CA SER A 64 24.69 26.73 16.52
C SER A 64 24.30 26.12 17.87
N SER A 65 24.06 26.95 18.90
CA SER A 65 23.62 26.45 20.20
C SER A 65 22.26 25.79 20.10
N THR A 66 21.27 26.42 19.44
CA THR A 66 19.93 25.84 19.26
C THR A 66 19.95 24.53 18.46
N PHE A 67 20.78 24.45 17.41
CA PHE A 67 20.90 23.22 16.63
C PHE A 67 21.55 22.09 17.45
N SER A 68 22.60 22.41 18.21
CA SER A 68 23.29 21.42 19.06
C SER A 68 22.39 20.88 20.18
N THR A 69 21.57 21.73 20.79
CA THR A 69 20.63 21.31 21.83
C THR A 69 19.52 20.45 21.25
N LEU A 70 18.95 20.85 20.11
CA LEU A 70 17.92 20.07 19.42
C LEU A 70 18.44 18.70 18.98
N SER A 71 19.64 18.65 18.39
CA SER A 71 20.28 17.39 17.99
C SER A 71 20.52 16.49 19.19
N SER A 72 21.04 17.04 20.29
CA SER A 72 21.33 16.27 21.51
C SER A 72 20.05 15.72 22.14
N LEU A 73 18.99 16.53 22.19
CA LEU A 73 17.68 16.12 22.67
C LEU A 73 17.09 15.00 21.80
N SER A 74 17.13 15.16 20.47
CA SER A 74 16.62 14.15 19.54
C SER A 74 17.34 12.81 19.68
N LEU A 75 18.67 12.82 19.84
CA LEU A 75 19.46 11.60 20.07
C LEU A 75 19.14 10.96 21.41
N SER A 76 18.91 11.77 22.44
CA SER A 76 18.58 11.31 23.79
C SER A 76 17.20 10.64 23.84
N LEU A 77 16.26 11.07 22.98
CA LEU A 77 14.94 10.46 22.83
C LEU A 77 14.95 9.24 21.90
N TYR A 78 15.67 9.32 20.77
CA TYR A 78 15.67 8.26 19.76
C TYR A 78 16.38 6.99 20.24
N ASN A 79 17.54 7.11 20.87
CA ASN A 79 18.34 5.96 21.30
C ASN A 79 17.61 5.00 22.27
N PRO A 80 16.92 5.46 23.34
CA PRO A 80 16.19 4.55 24.21
C PRO A 80 15.00 3.91 23.50
N VAL A 81 14.27 4.65 22.65
CA VAL A 81 13.16 4.11 21.86
C VAL A 81 13.65 3.02 20.91
N LYS A 82 14.74 3.27 20.16
CA LYS A 82 15.37 2.27 19.29
C LYS A 82 15.76 1.01 20.06
N ARG A 83 16.38 1.16 21.23
CA ARG A 83 16.76 0.01 22.08
C ARG A 83 15.54 -0.76 22.58
N LEU A 84 14.47 -0.07 22.96
CA LEU A 84 13.22 -0.68 23.39
C LEU A 84 12.57 -1.44 22.23
N VAL A 85 12.45 -0.82 21.05
CA VAL A 85 11.88 -1.45 19.85
C VAL A 85 12.67 -2.69 19.46
N LEU A 86 14.00 -2.62 19.39
CA LEU A 86 14.83 -3.79 19.02
C LEU A 86 14.80 -4.89 20.09
N LYS A 87 14.76 -4.53 21.39
CA LYS A 87 14.64 -5.49 22.49
C LYS A 87 13.29 -6.21 22.47
N HIS A 88 12.23 -5.47 22.17
CA HIS A 88 10.87 -5.96 22.16
C HIS A 88 10.36 -6.33 20.77
N ASN A 89 11.16 -6.34 19.70
CA ASN A 89 10.81 -6.85 18.37
C ASN A 89 12.08 -7.30 17.61
N PRO A 90 12.81 -8.34 18.06
CA PRO A 90 13.81 -8.98 17.22
C PRO A 90 13.11 -9.76 16.09
N ASP A 91 13.61 -9.65 14.85
CA ASP A 91 13.01 -10.09 13.58
C ASP A 91 12.37 -11.50 13.54
N ILE A 92 12.73 -12.40 14.47
CA ILE A 92 12.20 -13.77 14.60
C ILE A 92 10.67 -13.82 14.68
N ARG A 93 10.01 -12.75 15.16
CA ARG A 93 8.54 -12.69 15.20
C ARG A 93 7.87 -12.59 13.84
N TYR A 94 8.50 -11.96 12.86
CA TYR A 94 7.93 -11.89 11.51
C TYR A 94 7.97 -13.27 10.86
N ASP A 95 9.05 -14.01 11.07
CA ASP A 95 9.17 -15.40 10.57
C ASP A 95 8.23 -16.37 11.28
N LEU A 96 8.10 -16.27 12.62
CA LEU A 96 7.17 -17.11 13.37
C LEU A 96 5.70 -16.76 13.07
N GLY A 97 5.39 -15.47 12.88
CA GLY A 97 4.07 -15.03 12.43
C GLY A 97 3.73 -15.59 11.06
N ASN A 98 4.66 -15.52 10.11
CA ASN A 98 4.47 -16.10 8.78
C ASN A 98 4.28 -17.63 8.83
N MET A 99 5.07 -18.35 9.64
CA MET A 99 4.89 -19.79 9.84
C MET A 99 3.52 -20.14 10.42
N LEU A 100 3.03 -19.36 11.39
CA LEU A 100 1.70 -19.56 11.96
C LEU A 100 0.61 -19.34 10.91
N MET A 101 0.73 -18.28 10.09
CA MET A 101 -0.23 -18.00 9.01
C MET A 101 -0.23 -19.09 7.94
N LEU A 102 0.93 -19.66 7.60
CA LEU A 102 1.01 -20.80 6.70
C LEU A 102 0.34 -22.04 7.29
N GLY A 103 0.57 -22.32 8.58
CA GLY A 103 -0.12 -23.42 9.28
C GLY A 103 -1.64 -23.26 9.24
N THR A 104 -2.16 -22.05 9.45
CA THR A 104 -3.62 -21.81 9.32
C THR A 104 -4.14 -21.98 7.89
N ALA A 105 -3.31 -21.70 6.88
CA ALA A 105 -3.69 -21.91 5.49
C ALA A 105 -3.78 -23.40 5.14
N ASP A 106 -2.91 -24.22 5.72
CA ASP A 106 -2.92 -25.68 5.60
C ASP A 106 -4.15 -26.29 6.31
N ASP A 107 -4.46 -25.84 7.53
CA ASP A 107 -5.66 -26.29 8.26
C ASP A 107 -6.95 -26.01 7.46
N LEU A 108 -7.04 -24.83 6.83
CA LEU A 108 -8.16 -24.47 5.94
C LEU A 108 -8.18 -25.30 4.66
N ASN A 109 -7.00 -25.69 4.15
CA ASN A 109 -6.89 -26.56 2.99
C ASN A 109 -7.41 -27.96 3.28
N GLU A 110 -7.09 -28.54 4.45
CA GLU A 110 -7.62 -29.84 4.89
C GLU A 110 -9.15 -29.84 4.98
N GLN A 111 -9.74 -28.69 5.28
CA GLN A 111 -11.19 -28.50 5.38
C GLN A 111 -11.84 -28.20 4.02
N GLY A 112 -11.07 -28.13 2.93
CA GLY A 112 -11.57 -27.87 1.58
C GLY A 112 -11.94 -26.41 1.31
N PHE A 113 -11.45 -25.45 2.11
CA PHE A 113 -11.81 -24.03 1.98
C PHE A 113 -11.42 -23.44 0.61
N TRP A 114 -10.29 -23.87 0.05
CA TRP A 114 -9.75 -23.39 -1.23
C TRP A 114 -10.33 -24.08 -2.46
N ASN A 115 -11.09 -25.17 -2.27
CA ASN A 115 -11.64 -25.94 -3.38
C ASN A 115 -12.75 -25.17 -4.12
N SER A 116 -12.83 -25.38 -5.42
CA SER A 116 -13.95 -24.91 -6.22
C SER A 116 -15.22 -25.74 -5.92
N MET A 117 -16.39 -25.16 -6.20
CA MET A 117 -17.66 -25.88 -6.08
C MET A 117 -17.67 -27.16 -6.92
N SER A 118 -16.97 -27.16 -8.06
CA SER A 118 -16.90 -28.30 -8.97
C SER A 118 -16.00 -29.43 -8.44
N GLU A 119 -14.89 -29.10 -7.79
CA GLU A 119 -13.98 -30.09 -7.19
C GLU A 119 -14.64 -30.77 -5.99
N ASP A 120 -15.25 -29.97 -5.11
CA ASP A 120 -16.05 -30.47 -3.99
C ASP A 120 -17.18 -31.40 -4.43
N LYS A 121 -17.85 -31.07 -5.55
CA LYS A 121 -18.93 -31.90 -6.08
C LYS A 121 -18.38 -33.24 -6.58
N LYS A 122 -17.28 -33.22 -7.33
CA LYS A 122 -16.61 -34.43 -7.83
C LYS A 122 -16.09 -35.31 -6.69
N GLU A 123 -15.54 -34.72 -5.64
CA GLU A 123 -15.07 -35.47 -4.48
C GLU A 123 -16.22 -36.16 -3.74
N ARG A 124 -17.36 -35.48 -3.61
CA ARG A 124 -18.59 -36.08 -3.07
C ARG A 124 -19.13 -37.19 -3.95
N GLU A 125 -19.17 -36.99 -5.26
CA GLU A 125 -19.59 -38.02 -6.23
C GLU A 125 -18.68 -39.25 -6.10
N LYS A 126 -17.36 -39.07 -6.05
CA LYS A 126 -16.39 -40.15 -5.85
C LYS A 126 -16.60 -40.89 -4.53
N TYR A 127 -16.88 -40.17 -3.45
CA TYR A 127 -17.19 -40.79 -2.15
C TYR A 127 -18.49 -41.60 -2.24
N PHE A 128 -19.53 -41.03 -2.87
CA PHE A 128 -20.81 -41.68 -3.06
C PHE A 128 -20.69 -42.95 -3.91
N GLU A 129 -19.98 -42.90 -5.03
CA GLU A 129 -19.71 -44.06 -5.89
C GLU A 129 -18.96 -45.16 -5.12
N LYS A 130 -17.92 -44.80 -4.36
CA LYS A 130 -17.17 -45.75 -3.53
C LYS A 130 -18.07 -46.42 -2.49
N GLU A 131 -18.97 -45.67 -1.87
CA GLU A 131 -19.87 -46.19 -0.85
C GLU A 131 -20.99 -47.06 -1.46
N GLN A 132 -21.50 -46.66 -2.62
CA GLN A 132 -22.46 -47.45 -3.39
C GLN A 132 -21.85 -48.79 -3.81
N ASP A 133 -20.63 -48.79 -4.33
CA ASP A 133 -19.90 -50.02 -4.67
C ASP A 133 -19.65 -50.91 -3.44
N ARG A 134 -19.35 -50.30 -2.29
CA ARG A 134 -19.16 -51.03 -1.03
C ARG A 134 -20.45 -51.73 -0.61
N LEU A 135 -21.58 -51.02 -0.64
CA LEU A 135 -22.90 -51.54 -0.27
C LEU A 135 -23.37 -52.62 -1.25
N ASN A 136 -23.17 -52.44 -2.56
CA ASN A 136 -23.50 -53.46 -3.55
C ASN A 136 -22.71 -54.76 -3.32
N LYS A 137 -21.39 -54.66 -3.08
CA LYS A 137 -20.55 -55.82 -2.75
C LYS A 137 -20.96 -56.48 -1.44
N LEU A 138 -21.37 -55.69 -0.45
CA LEU A 138 -21.84 -56.22 0.84
C LEU A 138 -23.17 -56.96 0.67
N TRP A 139 -24.10 -56.41 -0.12
CA TRP A 139 -25.35 -57.04 -0.47
C TRP A 139 -25.16 -58.36 -1.22
N GLU A 140 -24.32 -58.38 -2.27
CA GLU A 140 -24.02 -59.58 -3.04
C GLU A 140 -23.45 -60.70 -2.15
N ARG A 141 -22.48 -60.38 -1.28
CA ARG A 141 -21.90 -61.34 -0.33
C ARG A 141 -22.90 -61.84 0.71
N ALA A 142 -23.74 -60.94 1.22
CA ALA A 142 -24.78 -61.30 2.19
C ALA A 142 -25.81 -62.25 1.57
N LEU A 143 -26.23 -61.95 0.33
CA LEU A 143 -27.15 -62.78 -0.43
C LEU A 143 -26.55 -64.17 -0.74
N GLU A 144 -25.31 -64.22 -1.23
CA GLU A 144 -24.59 -65.47 -1.50
C GLU A 144 -24.50 -66.34 -0.24
N LYS A 145 -24.08 -65.77 0.88
CA LYS A 145 -23.95 -66.52 2.13
C LYS A 145 -25.30 -67.00 2.67
N ALA A 146 -26.32 -66.14 2.68
CA ALA A 146 -27.66 -66.51 3.14
C ALA A 146 -28.33 -67.56 2.23
N THR A 147 -28.02 -67.57 0.94
CA THR A 147 -28.50 -68.60 0.01
C THR A 147 -27.85 -69.95 0.30
N VAL A 148 -26.56 -69.97 0.63
CA VAL A 148 -25.83 -71.20 0.99
C VAL A 148 -26.25 -71.75 2.35
N SER A 149 -26.52 -70.88 3.33
CA SER A 149 -26.90 -71.30 4.69
C SER A 149 -28.42 -71.43 4.92
N GLU A 150 -29.23 -71.02 3.94
CA GLU A 150 -30.70 -70.97 4.01
C GLU A 150 -31.24 -70.23 5.26
N SER A 151 -30.46 -69.29 5.81
CA SER A 151 -30.78 -68.59 7.05
C SER A 151 -30.96 -67.08 6.85
N PHE A 152 -32.10 -66.57 7.30
CA PHE A 152 -32.38 -65.14 7.30
C PHE A 152 -31.56 -64.39 8.37
N GLU A 153 -31.18 -65.05 9.46
CA GLU A 153 -30.35 -64.44 10.51
C GLU A 153 -28.96 -64.08 10.00
N ASP A 154 -28.40 -64.90 9.10
CA ASP A 154 -27.12 -64.62 8.45
C ASP A 154 -27.20 -63.34 7.61
N LEU A 155 -28.31 -63.07 6.92
CA LEU A 155 -28.50 -61.85 6.15
C LEU A 155 -28.58 -60.60 7.06
N CYS A 156 -29.33 -60.70 8.15
CA CYS A 156 -29.43 -59.64 9.16
C CYS A 156 -28.09 -59.31 9.83
N SER A 157 -27.18 -60.29 9.93
CA SER A 157 -25.84 -60.07 10.49
C SER A 157 -24.96 -59.13 9.66
N PHE A 158 -25.21 -59.01 8.35
CA PHE A 158 -24.50 -58.08 7.46
C PHE A 158 -25.08 -56.65 7.47
N VAL A 159 -26.32 -56.49 7.94
CA VAL A 159 -26.98 -55.17 8.02
C VAL A 159 -26.39 -54.35 9.17
N VAL A 160 -25.95 -55.00 10.25
CA VAL A 160 -25.32 -54.33 11.39
C VAL A 160 -23.87 -54.01 11.04
N PRO A 161 -23.52 -52.74 10.81
CA PRO A 161 -22.16 -52.37 10.42
C PRO A 161 -21.22 -52.62 11.61
N LYS A 162 -20.09 -53.28 11.36
CA LYS A 162 -19.05 -53.36 12.38
C LYS A 162 -18.37 -52.00 12.52
N SER A 163 -17.92 -51.66 13.72
CA SER A 163 -17.36 -50.35 14.06
C SER A 163 -16.16 -49.92 13.20
N TYR A 164 -15.48 -50.88 12.55
CA TYR A 164 -14.34 -50.64 11.64
C TYR A 164 -14.70 -50.67 10.15
N GLU A 165 -15.92 -51.11 9.79
CA GLU A 165 -16.39 -51.23 8.39
C GLU A 165 -17.15 -49.99 7.93
N VAL A 166 -17.63 -49.16 8.88
CA VAL A 166 -18.16 -47.84 8.58
C VAL A 166 -16.96 -46.92 8.38
N PRO A 167 -16.81 -46.26 7.23
CA PRO A 167 -15.91 -45.13 7.14
C PRO A 167 -16.42 -44.08 8.12
N THR A 168 -15.75 -43.95 9.27
CA THR A 168 -15.93 -42.80 10.18
C THR A 168 -15.46 -41.49 9.53
N GLY A 169 -14.91 -41.56 8.32
CA GLY A 169 -14.88 -40.45 7.37
C GLY A 169 -16.29 -40.10 6.96
N VAL A 170 -16.99 -39.38 7.85
CA VAL A 170 -18.20 -38.62 7.58
C VAL A 170 -18.11 -38.09 6.15
N VAL A 171 -19.08 -38.42 5.28
CA VAL A 171 -19.33 -37.65 4.04
C VAL A 171 -19.12 -36.19 4.44
N PRO A 172 -18.14 -35.45 3.89
CA PRO A 172 -17.84 -34.11 4.41
C PRO A 172 -19.17 -33.37 4.50
N PRO A 173 -19.64 -33.06 5.72
CA PRO A 173 -21.03 -32.73 5.94
C PRO A 173 -21.39 -31.60 5.01
N ILE A 174 -22.59 -31.70 4.41
CA ILE A 174 -23.13 -30.60 3.64
C ILE A 174 -23.08 -29.38 4.55
N LEU A 175 -22.24 -28.40 4.18
CA LEU A 175 -22.12 -27.07 4.78
C LEU A 175 -23.38 -26.24 4.52
N TYR A 176 -24.54 -26.83 4.74
CA TYR A 176 -25.81 -26.17 4.88
C TYR A 176 -26.47 -26.75 6.13
N PHE A 177 -26.29 -26.01 7.22
CA PHE A 177 -27.22 -26.00 8.35
C PHE A 177 -27.21 -27.24 9.26
N ASN A 178 -26.17 -27.39 10.09
CA ASN A 178 -26.28 -28.15 11.34
C ASN A 178 -26.25 -27.16 12.52
N PHE A 179 -27.40 -27.04 13.20
CA PHE A 179 -27.81 -25.90 14.02
C PHE A 179 -27.23 -25.86 15.45
N TYR A 180 -26.25 -26.69 15.79
CA TYR A 180 -25.62 -26.60 17.11
C TYR A 180 -24.11 -26.64 16.95
N PHE A 181 -23.49 -25.46 17.07
CA PHE A 181 -22.04 -25.28 17.17
C PHE A 181 -21.26 -25.68 15.90
N ASN A 182 -21.61 -25.06 14.76
CA ASN A 182 -21.01 -25.32 13.46
C ASN A 182 -20.55 -23.99 12.86
N ILE A 183 -19.25 -23.69 12.99
CA ILE A 183 -18.58 -22.68 12.14
C ILE A 183 -18.56 -23.32 10.75
N GLY A 184 -19.66 -23.19 10.02
CA GLY A 184 -19.75 -23.64 8.65
C GLY A 184 -18.76 -22.82 7.84
N LEU A 185 -17.57 -23.37 7.62
CA LEU A 185 -16.54 -22.71 6.82
C LEU A 185 -17.00 -22.77 5.36
N GLY A 186 -17.74 -21.74 4.95
CA GLY A 186 -18.03 -21.50 3.54
C GLY A 186 -16.73 -21.48 2.74
N ARG A 187 -16.77 -21.97 1.50
CA ARG A 187 -15.61 -21.93 0.60
C ARG A 187 -15.16 -20.48 0.37
N PHE A 188 -13.88 -20.30 0.08
CA PHE A 188 -13.33 -18.99 -0.25
C PHE A 188 -14.08 -18.30 -1.39
N ASN A 189 -14.42 -19.04 -2.46
CA ASN A 189 -15.15 -18.52 -3.62
C ASN A 189 -16.60 -18.09 -3.32
N MET A 190 -17.13 -18.33 -2.12
CA MET A 190 -18.44 -17.84 -1.69
C MET A 190 -18.36 -16.45 -1.05
N ILE A 191 -17.16 -15.96 -0.75
CA ILE A 191 -16.95 -14.62 -0.20
C ILE A 191 -17.05 -13.62 -1.33
N GLN A 192 -17.99 -12.68 -1.21
CA GLN A 192 -18.24 -11.67 -2.22
C GLN A 192 -17.10 -10.64 -2.25
N TYR A 193 -16.70 -10.23 -3.45
CA TYR A 193 -15.65 -9.25 -3.67
C TYR A 193 -15.97 -8.36 -4.88
N GLY A 194 -15.58 -7.09 -4.81
CA GLY A 194 -15.62 -6.16 -5.93
C GLY A 194 -15.96 -4.75 -5.47
N LYS A 195 -15.24 -3.76 -6.01
CA LYS A 195 -15.46 -2.34 -5.70
C LYS A 195 -16.91 -1.90 -5.94
N ASP A 196 -17.49 -2.33 -7.07
CA ASP A 196 -18.84 -1.97 -7.50
C ASP A 196 -19.85 -3.12 -7.29
N ASN A 197 -19.51 -4.13 -6.48
CA ASN A 197 -20.39 -5.27 -6.21
C ASN A 197 -21.37 -4.95 -5.08
N GLU A 198 -22.67 -4.89 -5.40
CA GLU A 198 -23.76 -4.58 -4.45
C GLU A 198 -23.76 -5.52 -3.23
N ASP A 199 -23.38 -6.80 -3.40
CA ASP A 199 -23.35 -7.79 -2.32
C ASP A 199 -22.32 -7.47 -1.22
N SER A 200 -21.38 -6.55 -1.50
CA SER A 200 -20.35 -6.11 -0.55
C SER A 200 -20.69 -4.80 0.18
N HIS A 201 -21.75 -4.10 -0.24
CA HIS A 201 -22.14 -2.80 0.29
C HIS A 201 -23.34 -2.94 1.24
N THR A 202 -23.12 -2.72 2.52
CA THR A 202 -24.22 -2.66 3.52
C THR A 202 -24.67 -1.23 3.75
N PHE A 203 -23.71 -0.32 3.98
CA PHE A 203 -23.91 1.10 4.16
C PHE A 203 -22.80 1.88 3.46
N ASP A 204 -23.10 3.10 3.06
CA ASP A 204 -22.10 3.97 2.43
C ASP A 204 -20.97 4.31 3.42
N THR A 205 -19.74 4.04 3.01
CA THR A 205 -18.54 4.44 3.78
C THR A 205 -18.25 5.93 3.56
N PRO A 206 -18.11 6.74 4.62
CA PRO A 206 -17.87 8.17 4.47
C PRO A 206 -16.54 8.47 3.76
N SER A 207 -16.50 9.53 2.94
CA SER A 207 -15.36 9.84 2.06
C SER A 207 -14.04 10.11 2.78
N HIS A 208 -14.06 10.55 4.04
CA HIS A 208 -12.86 10.82 4.83
C HIS A 208 -12.25 9.57 5.47
N GLU A 209 -12.96 8.44 5.46
CA GLU A 209 -12.45 7.13 5.90
C GLU A 209 -11.95 6.29 4.72
N GLN A 210 -12.29 6.65 3.50
CA GLN A 210 -11.85 5.94 2.30
C GLN A 210 -10.35 6.17 2.03
N PRO A 211 -9.60 5.13 1.66
CA PRO A 211 -8.18 5.26 1.35
C PRO A 211 -7.95 6.05 0.06
N LEU A 212 -6.85 6.78 0.00
CA LEU A 212 -6.45 7.54 -1.19
C LEU A 212 -5.66 6.65 -2.17
N ARG A 213 -5.95 6.80 -3.46
CA ARG A 213 -5.13 6.22 -4.55
C ARG A 213 -3.81 6.99 -4.65
N SER A 214 -2.72 6.29 -4.98
CA SER A 214 -1.43 6.93 -5.22
C SER A 214 -1.51 7.93 -6.38
N LEU A 215 -0.75 9.02 -6.29
CA LEU A 215 -0.71 10.08 -7.31
C LEU A 215 0.73 10.30 -7.79
N ALA A 216 0.94 10.16 -9.10
CA ALA A 216 2.18 10.51 -9.77
C ALA A 216 1.87 11.28 -11.05
N LEU A 217 2.34 12.53 -11.13
CA LEU A 217 2.14 13.41 -12.26
C LEU A 217 3.42 14.20 -12.54
N ASN A 218 4.12 13.83 -13.61
CA ASN A 218 5.33 14.47 -14.09
C ASN A 218 5.31 14.61 -15.62
N PHE A 219 6.21 15.41 -16.16
CA PHE A 219 6.36 15.56 -17.62
C PHE A 219 6.77 14.26 -18.33
N THR A 220 7.49 13.37 -17.64
CA THR A 220 8.04 12.14 -18.21
C THR A 220 7.19 10.90 -17.95
N TYR A 221 6.40 10.88 -16.87
CA TYR A 221 5.51 9.76 -16.54
C TYR A 221 4.34 10.20 -15.66
N ASN A 222 3.25 9.42 -15.69
CA ASN A 222 2.09 9.61 -14.81
C ASN A 222 1.38 8.27 -14.55
N ASN A 223 0.58 8.21 -13.47
CA ASN A 223 -0.29 7.07 -13.14
C ASN A 223 -1.79 7.37 -13.31
N LEU A 224 -2.11 8.43 -14.07
CA LEU A 224 -3.47 8.90 -14.33
C LEU A 224 -4.01 8.46 -15.70
N SER A 225 -3.11 8.16 -16.64
CA SER A 225 -3.46 7.74 -18.01
C SER A 225 -4.00 6.31 -18.11
N GLY A 226 -4.02 5.55 -17.02
CA GLY A 226 -4.50 4.19 -16.98
C GLY A 226 -4.73 3.72 -15.55
N ASP A 227 -5.34 2.55 -15.45
CA ASP A 227 -5.65 1.92 -14.18
C ASP A 227 -5.25 0.44 -14.19
N TRP A 228 -4.67 -0.02 -13.09
CA TRP A 228 -4.16 -1.38 -12.93
C TRP A 228 -5.17 -2.31 -12.24
N GLY A 229 -6.26 -1.74 -11.73
CA GLY A 229 -7.25 -2.45 -10.91
C GLY A 229 -6.71 -2.75 -9.52
N ASP A 230 -7.42 -3.62 -8.82
CA ASP A 230 -7.11 -4.01 -7.46
C ASP A 230 -6.26 -5.29 -7.42
N TYR A 231 -5.88 -5.76 -6.23
CA TYR A 231 -5.00 -6.91 -6.08
C TYR A 231 -5.57 -8.20 -6.70
N ILE A 232 -6.90 -8.38 -6.60
CA ILE A 232 -7.65 -9.53 -7.13
C ILE A 232 -8.15 -9.22 -8.55
N ASN A 233 -8.98 -8.18 -8.71
CA ASN A 233 -9.56 -7.79 -10.00
C ASN A 233 -8.59 -6.85 -10.76
N ARG A 234 -7.52 -7.43 -11.30
CA ARG A 234 -6.51 -6.70 -12.08
C ARG A 234 -7.00 -6.41 -13.49
N GLN A 235 -6.54 -5.30 -14.05
CA GLN A 235 -6.82 -4.93 -15.43
C GLN A 235 -5.58 -4.34 -16.13
N ASP A 236 -5.62 -4.37 -17.46
CA ASP A 236 -4.55 -3.81 -18.28
C ASP A 236 -4.61 -2.29 -18.29
N ASN A 237 -3.52 -1.66 -17.88
CA ASN A 237 -3.40 -0.20 -17.86
C ASN A 237 -3.36 0.44 -19.25
N LYS A 238 -3.17 -0.34 -20.33
CA LYS A 238 -3.18 0.15 -21.71
C LYS A 238 -4.49 -0.18 -22.43
N GLY A 239 -4.97 0.80 -23.20
CA GLY A 239 -6.13 0.64 -24.07
C GLY A 239 -5.88 -0.31 -25.25
N PRO A 240 -6.94 -0.86 -25.88
CA PRO A 240 -6.84 -1.95 -26.86
C PRO A 240 -5.88 -1.70 -28.04
N LEU A 241 -5.80 -0.46 -28.52
CA LEU A 241 -4.95 -0.08 -29.66
C LEU A 241 -3.44 -0.20 -29.37
N MET A 242 -3.04 0.03 -28.12
CA MET A 242 -1.62 0.06 -27.72
C MET A 242 -1.13 -1.27 -27.13
N ARG A 243 -2.03 -2.24 -26.87
CA ARG A 243 -1.67 -3.54 -26.30
C ARG A 243 -0.71 -4.35 -27.19
N PRO A 244 -0.90 -4.43 -28.52
CA PRO A 244 0.01 -5.17 -29.38
C PRO A 244 1.42 -4.57 -29.39
N SER A 245 1.55 -3.26 -29.20
CA SER A 245 2.82 -2.53 -29.21
C SER A 245 3.34 -2.22 -27.80
N ARG A 246 2.99 -3.02 -26.77
CA ARG A 246 3.36 -2.76 -25.37
C ARG A 246 4.86 -2.55 -25.17
N GLN A 247 5.68 -3.32 -25.89
CA GLN A 247 7.14 -3.26 -25.78
C GLN A 247 7.71 -1.87 -26.09
N MET A 248 6.99 -1.04 -26.86
CA MET A 248 7.41 0.34 -27.15
C MET A 248 7.24 1.29 -25.95
N PHE A 249 6.51 0.89 -24.91
CA PHE A 249 6.20 1.70 -23.73
C PHE A 249 6.92 1.21 -22.47
N THR A 250 7.99 0.44 -22.63
CA THR A 250 8.79 -0.12 -21.53
C THR A 250 10.27 0.09 -21.83
N ASP A 251 11.03 0.59 -20.86
CA ASP A 251 12.48 0.73 -20.99
C ASP A 251 13.18 -0.64 -21.02
N ILE A 252 12.63 -1.62 -20.31
CA ILE A 252 13.10 -2.99 -20.24
C ILE A 252 11.91 -3.93 -20.46
N PHE A 253 12.06 -4.89 -21.38
CA PHE A 253 11.04 -5.89 -21.68
C PHE A 253 11.59 -7.31 -21.53
N ILE A 254 11.00 -8.08 -20.62
CA ILE A 254 11.30 -9.50 -20.44
C ILE A 254 10.13 -10.30 -21.04
N PRO A 255 10.33 -11.01 -22.17
CA PRO A 255 9.27 -11.78 -22.80
C PRO A 255 8.90 -13.01 -21.97
N GLY A 256 7.67 -13.51 -22.16
CA GLY A 256 7.23 -14.78 -21.58
C GLY A 256 7.99 -15.96 -22.17
N THR A 257 8.20 -17.00 -21.37
CA THR A 257 8.69 -18.30 -21.85
C THR A 257 7.51 -19.05 -22.46
N LYS A 258 7.69 -19.58 -23.67
CA LYS A 258 6.68 -20.37 -24.39
C LYS A 258 7.16 -21.79 -24.57
#